data_AF-A0A542Z7Q0-F1
#
_entry.id   AF-A0A542Z7Q0-F1
#
_cell.length_a   1.000
_cell.length_b   1.000
_cell.length_c   1.000
_cell.angle_alpha   90.00
_cell.angle_beta   90.00
_cell.angle_gamma   90.00
#
_symmetry.space_group_name_H-M   'P 1'
#
loop_
_entity.id
_entity.type
_entity.pdbx_description
1 polymer ?
#
loop_
_entity_poly.entity_id
_entity_poly.type
_entity_poly.pdbx_seq_one_letter_code
_entity_poly.pdbx_strand_id
1 'polypeptide(L)'
;MGDSGVSRGPGAEAAWVERLGVGAWTDVVVALRAGADVVDRGQYIVVRTPSNRSYVWGNCIHVLEGADDAERWRTVFAEEFSDVGHVAIGLPRTPDAAAWPGLHVRVEDVLVRGPD
;
A
#
# COMPACT_ATOMS: atom_id res chain seq x y z
N MET A 1 19.36 -16.77 5.18
CA MET A 1 17.99 -17.26 5.43
C MET A 1 17.31 -16.24 6.33
N GLY A 2 16.67 -15.23 5.75
CA GLY A 2 16.00 -14.16 6.51
C GLY A 2 14.56 -14.54 6.78
N ASP A 3 14.20 -14.66 8.05
CA ASP A 3 12.84 -14.96 8.48
C ASP A 3 11.97 -13.70 8.34
N SER A 4 11.13 -13.73 7.30
CA SER A 4 9.80 -13.13 7.16
C SER A 4 9.43 -12.03 8.15
N GLY A 5 9.57 -10.77 7.72
CA GLY A 5 9.00 -9.55 8.36
C GLY A 5 7.46 -9.49 8.33
N VAL A 6 6.80 -10.64 8.42
CA VAL A 6 5.35 -10.77 8.51
C VAL A 6 4.95 -10.39 9.93
N SER A 7 4.37 -9.21 10.09
CA SER A 7 3.86 -8.75 11.38
C SER A 7 2.54 -9.45 11.70
N ARG A 8 2.54 -10.30 12.72
CA ARG A 8 1.35 -11.04 13.20
C ARG A 8 0.95 -10.69 14.64
N GLY A 9 1.19 -9.46 15.07
CA GLY A 9 0.85 -9.02 16.42
C GLY A 9 0.49 -7.54 16.54
N PRO A 10 -0.37 -7.17 17.51
CA PRO A 10 -0.96 -5.82 17.61
C PRO A 10 0.07 -4.70 17.84
N GLY A 11 1.22 -4.98 18.47
CA GLY A 11 2.29 -4.00 18.66
C GLY A 11 3.13 -3.74 17.39
N ALA A 12 3.25 -4.73 16.50
CA ALA A 12 3.94 -4.58 15.23
C ALA A 12 3.03 -3.94 14.16
N GLU A 13 1.71 -4.13 14.30
CA GLU A 13 0.66 -3.41 13.54
C GLU A 13 0.75 -1.90 13.78
N ALA A 14 0.87 -1.45 15.04
CA ALA A 14 0.91 -0.04 15.40
C ALA A 14 2.05 0.77 14.73
N ALA A 15 3.23 0.19 14.53
CA ALA A 15 4.42 0.92 14.09
C ALA A 15 4.37 1.39 12.62
N TRP A 16 3.65 0.70 11.74
CA TRP A 16 3.45 1.15 10.36
C TRP A 16 2.10 1.83 10.16
N VAL A 17 1.10 1.50 10.98
CA VAL A 17 -0.22 2.14 11.01
C VAL A 17 -0.12 3.66 11.12
N GLU A 18 0.72 4.16 12.03
CA GLU A 18 0.83 5.60 12.30
C GLU A 18 1.49 6.40 11.17
N ARG A 19 2.13 5.72 10.22
CA ARG A 19 2.83 6.35 9.09
C ARG A 19 1.95 6.52 7.86
N LEU A 20 0.76 5.93 7.86
CA LEU A 20 -0.21 6.05 6.78
C LEU A 20 -1.20 7.19 7.04
N GLY A 21 -1.70 7.81 5.98
CA GLY A 21 -2.91 8.64 6.05
C GLY A 21 -4.10 7.80 6.54
N VAL A 22 -5.07 8.43 7.21
CA VAL A 22 -6.15 7.72 7.92
C VAL A 22 -7.02 6.83 7.00
N GLY A 23 -7.24 7.23 5.74
CA GLY A 23 -7.88 6.37 4.72
C GLY A 23 -7.07 5.10 4.45
N ALA A 24 -5.82 5.25 3.99
CA ALA A 24 -4.93 4.12 3.73
C ALA A 24 -4.71 3.23 4.97
N TRP A 25 -4.59 3.82 6.15
CA TRP A 25 -4.52 3.10 7.40
C TRP A 25 -5.73 2.19 7.60
N THR A 26 -6.94 2.74 7.42
CA THR A 26 -8.20 2.00 7.57
C THR A 26 -8.26 0.83 6.60
N ASP A 27 -7.91 1.06 5.32
CA ASP A 27 -7.90 0.01 4.29
C ASP A 27 -6.98 -1.15 4.66
N VAL A 28 -5.75 -0.85 5.10
CA VAL A 28 -4.78 -1.88 5.47
C VAL A 28 -5.23 -2.66 6.71
N VAL A 29 -5.78 -1.99 7.72
CA VAL A 29 -6.32 -2.68 8.91
C VAL A 29 -7.50 -3.58 8.53
N VAL A 30 -8.42 -3.09 7.68
CA VAL A 30 -9.54 -3.91 7.20
C VAL A 30 -9.04 -5.12 6.42
N ALA A 31 -8.06 -4.95 5.53
CA ALA A 31 -7.45 -6.04 4.78
C ALA A 31 -6.78 -7.07 5.71
N LEU A 32 -6.01 -6.63 6.69
CA LEU A 32 -5.38 -7.49 7.69
C LEU A 32 -6.43 -8.31 8.47
N ARG A 33 -7.51 -7.66 8.93
CA ARG A 33 -8.62 -8.33 9.64
C ARG A 33 -9.42 -9.28 8.74
N ALA A 34 -9.42 -9.04 7.44
CA ALA A 34 -9.99 -9.93 6.44
C ALA A 34 -9.05 -11.10 6.05
N GLY A 35 -7.84 -11.16 6.63
CA GLY A 35 -6.89 -12.26 6.43
C GLY A 35 -5.80 -12.01 5.39
N ALA A 36 -5.58 -10.75 4.97
CA ALA A 36 -4.41 -10.39 4.18
C ALA A 36 -3.11 -10.48 5.01
N ASP A 37 -2.02 -10.86 4.36
CA ASP A 37 -0.68 -10.70 4.91
C ASP A 37 -0.22 -9.25 4.68
N VAL A 38 0.22 -8.58 5.74
CA VAL A 38 0.76 -7.20 5.69
C VAL A 38 2.22 -7.19 6.10
N VAL A 39 3.07 -6.61 5.26
CA VAL A 39 4.52 -6.53 5.47
C VAL A 39 4.99 -5.09 5.37
N ASP A 40 5.67 -4.62 6.40
CA ASP A 40 6.34 -3.33 6.41
C ASP A 40 7.75 -3.45 5.80
N ARG A 41 8.00 -2.69 4.72
CA ARG A 41 9.30 -2.65 4.03
C ARG A 41 10.10 -1.40 4.36
N GLY A 42 9.70 -0.67 5.40
CA GLY A 42 10.32 0.58 5.84
C GLY A 42 9.86 1.79 5.04
N GLN A 43 9.94 1.74 3.71
CA GLN A 43 9.55 2.86 2.83
C GLN A 43 8.15 2.72 2.22
N TYR A 44 7.59 1.53 2.28
CA TYR A 44 6.26 1.19 1.78
C TYR A 44 5.72 -0.02 2.55
N ILE A 45 4.41 -0.18 2.54
CA ILE A 45 3.69 -1.31 3.13
C ILE A 45 3.15 -2.18 2.01
N VAL A 46 3.29 -3.50 2.13
CA VAL A 46 2.78 -4.48 1.18
C VAL A 46 1.56 -5.16 1.79
N VAL A 47 0.46 -5.22 1.04
CA VAL A 47 -0.74 -5.97 1.40
C VAL A 47 -0.92 -7.08 0.37
N ARG A 48 -1.01 -8.33 0.82
CA ARG A 48 -1.22 -9.49 -0.08
C ARG A 48 -2.33 -10.37 0.43
N THR A 49 -3.18 -10.81 -0.50
CA THR A 49 -4.28 -11.74 -0.21
C THR A 49 -4.14 -12.96 -1.12
N PRO A 50 -3.29 -13.96 -0.77
CA PRO A 50 -3.01 -15.10 -1.65
C PRO A 50 -4.25 -15.91 -2.06
N SER A 51 -5.27 -15.93 -1.20
CA SER A 51 -6.56 -16.58 -1.43
C SER A 51 -7.45 -15.85 -2.45
N ASN A 52 -7.15 -14.59 -2.79
CA ASN A 52 -7.90 -13.80 -3.77
C ASN A 52 -6.98 -12.85 -4.55
N ARG A 53 -6.27 -13.41 -5.53
CA ARG A 53 -5.32 -12.65 -6.39
C ARG A 53 -5.99 -11.64 -7.33
N SER A 54 -7.29 -11.79 -7.58
CA SER A 54 -8.05 -10.91 -8.47
C SER A 54 -8.51 -9.62 -7.79
N TYR A 55 -8.48 -9.57 -6.45
CA TYR A 55 -8.85 -8.38 -5.72
C TYR A 55 -7.72 -7.35 -5.75
N VAL A 56 -7.93 -6.28 -6.53
CA VAL A 56 -6.92 -5.27 -6.88
C VAL A 56 -6.29 -4.63 -5.63
N TRP A 57 -7.11 -4.10 -4.73
CA TRP A 57 -6.63 -3.46 -3.49
C TRP A 57 -6.28 -4.46 -2.38
N GLY A 58 -6.47 -5.76 -2.61
CA GLY A 58 -5.98 -6.82 -1.73
C GLY A 58 -4.55 -7.27 -2.04
N ASN A 59 -3.96 -6.74 -3.12
CA ASN A 59 -2.61 -7.04 -3.60
C ASN A 59 -1.94 -5.73 -4.05
N CYS A 60 -1.69 -4.85 -3.09
CA CYS A 60 -1.22 -3.48 -3.32
C CYS A 60 0.03 -3.15 -2.49
N ILE A 61 0.65 -2.02 -2.84
CA ILE A 61 1.59 -1.33 -1.95
C ILE A 61 1.04 0.03 -1.52
N HIS A 62 1.31 0.45 -0.28
CA HIS A 62 1.12 1.82 0.18
C HIS A 62 2.47 2.49 0.40
N VAL A 63 2.74 3.52 -0.40
CA VAL A 63 3.97 4.31 -0.36
C VAL A 63 3.89 5.32 0.79
N LEU A 64 4.99 5.49 1.52
CA LEU A 64 5.04 6.45 2.63
C LEU A 64 5.55 7.83 2.20
N GLU A 65 6.44 7.89 1.20
CA GLU A 65 7.04 9.13 0.67
C GLU A 65 7.38 9.01 -0.83
N GLY A 66 7.62 10.14 -1.50
CA GLY A 66 8.07 10.14 -2.90
C GLY A 66 6.95 9.79 -3.89
N ALA A 67 5.76 10.40 -3.75
CA ALA A 67 4.60 10.08 -4.59
C ALA A 67 4.80 10.36 -6.09
N ASP A 68 5.81 11.14 -6.48
CA ASP A 68 6.14 11.41 -7.89
C ASP A 68 7.23 10.48 -8.46
N ASP A 69 7.81 9.58 -7.65
CA ASP A 69 8.82 8.60 -8.07
C ASP A 69 8.16 7.39 -8.77
N ALA A 70 7.36 7.63 -9.81
CA ALA A 70 6.50 6.60 -10.39
C ALA A 70 7.24 5.39 -10.94
N GLU A 71 8.39 5.59 -11.61
CA GLU A 71 9.18 4.49 -12.18
C GLU A 71 9.70 3.55 -11.07
N ARG A 72 10.18 4.14 -9.98
CA ARG A 72 10.62 3.39 -8.79
C ARG A 72 9.47 2.57 -8.22
N TRP A 73 8.32 3.19 -7.97
CA TRP A 73 7.20 2.49 -7.33
C TRP A 73 6.55 1.43 -8.23
N ARG A 74 6.58 1.62 -9.55
CA ARG A 74 6.19 0.57 -10.51
C ARG A 74 7.14 -0.62 -10.46
N THR A 75 8.44 -0.36 -10.39
CA THR A 75 9.46 -1.41 -10.27
C THR A 75 9.27 -2.20 -8.97
N VAL A 76 9.15 -1.49 -7.85
CA VAL A 76 8.88 -2.10 -6.53
C VAL A 76 7.59 -2.92 -6.54
N PHE A 77 6.51 -2.39 -7.14
CA PHE A 77 5.26 -3.13 -7.25
C PHE A 77 5.43 -4.43 -8.07
N ALA A 78 6.14 -4.37 -9.20
CA ALA A 78 6.38 -5.54 -10.05
C ALA A 78 7.27 -6.60 -9.36
N GLU A 79 8.24 -6.17 -8.54
CA GLU A 79 9.09 -7.06 -7.74
C GLU A 79 8.29 -7.78 -6.65
N GLU A 80 7.38 -7.08 -5.97
CA GLU A 80 6.49 -7.71 -4.98
C GLU A 80 5.45 -8.60 -5.67
N PHE A 81 4.84 -8.16 -6.77
CA PHE A 81 3.69 -8.83 -7.39
C PHE A 81 3.95 -9.25 -8.84
N SER A 82 4.84 -10.22 -9.03
CA SER A 82 5.13 -10.78 -10.35
C SER A 82 4.00 -11.61 -10.97
N ASP A 83 2.97 -11.96 -10.18
CA ASP A 83 1.89 -12.87 -10.56
C ASP A 83 0.49 -12.23 -10.62
N VAL A 84 0.39 -10.91 -10.50
CA VAL A 84 -0.89 -10.17 -10.59
C VAL A 84 -0.96 -9.36 -11.89
N GLY A 85 -2.14 -9.33 -12.51
CA GLY A 85 -2.38 -8.64 -13.79
C GLY A 85 -2.78 -7.16 -13.69
N HIS A 86 -2.62 -6.55 -12.52
CA HIS A 86 -3.01 -5.16 -12.25
C HIS A 86 -1.89 -4.41 -11.53
N VAL A 87 -2.02 -3.09 -11.42
CA VAL A 87 -1.14 -2.24 -10.60
C VAL A 87 -2.01 -1.51 -9.59
N ALA A 88 -1.66 -1.62 -8.30
CA ALA A 88 -2.34 -0.95 -7.20
C ALA A 88 -1.32 -0.33 -6.24
N ILE A 89 -1.19 1.00 -6.30
CA ILE A 89 -0.21 1.77 -5.54
C ILE A 89 -0.95 2.90 -4.83
N GLY A 90 -1.04 2.82 -3.50
CA GLY A 90 -1.53 3.90 -2.65
C GLY A 90 -0.44 4.93 -2.42
N LEU A 91 -0.76 6.21 -2.62
CA LEU A 91 0.19 7.32 -2.50
C LEU A 91 -0.14 8.16 -1.25
N PRO A 92 0.87 8.73 -0.57
CA PRO A 92 0.67 9.49 0.68
C PRO A 92 0.04 10.87 0.44
N ARG A 93 0.03 11.34 -0.81
CA ARG A 93 -0.56 12.59 -1.27
C ARG A 93 -0.92 12.48 -2.74
N THR A 94 -1.66 13.47 -3.25
CA THR A 94 -1.87 13.64 -4.68
C THR A 94 -0.52 13.82 -5.40
N PRO A 95 -0.21 12.98 -6.41
CA PRO A 95 1.00 13.13 -7.22
C PRO A 95 0.82 14.19 -8.31
N ASP A 96 1.93 14.61 -8.92
CA ASP A 96 1.87 15.15 -10.28
C ASP A 96 1.41 14.03 -11.22
N ALA A 97 0.27 14.23 -11.88
CA ALA A 97 -0.28 13.28 -12.84
C ALA A 97 0.70 13.00 -14.00
N ALA A 98 1.54 13.97 -14.37
CA ALA A 98 2.54 13.81 -15.42
C ALA A 98 3.62 12.77 -15.05
N ALA A 99 3.88 12.57 -13.76
CA ALA A 99 4.81 11.55 -13.28
C ALA A 99 4.28 10.12 -13.51
N TRP A 100 2.97 9.93 -13.71
CA TRP A 100 2.32 8.61 -13.78
C TRP A 100 1.74 8.27 -15.18
N PRO A 101 2.55 8.25 -16.25
CA PRO A 101 2.04 8.04 -17.61
C PRO A 101 1.43 6.65 -17.79
N GLY A 102 0.22 6.59 -18.36
CA GLY A 102 -0.48 5.32 -18.65
C GLY A 102 -1.12 4.64 -17.44
N LEU A 103 -1.17 5.29 -16.28
CA LEU A 103 -1.98 4.85 -15.13
C LEU A 103 -3.07 5.87 -14.81
N HIS A 104 -4.21 5.37 -14.34
CA HIS A 104 -5.32 6.21 -13.89
C HIS A 104 -5.09 6.63 -12.43
N VAL A 105 -4.78 7.90 -12.20
CA VAL A 105 -4.68 8.46 -10.83
C VAL A 105 -6.08 8.82 -10.33
N ARG A 106 -6.45 8.35 -9.14
CA ARG A 106 -7.66 8.76 -8.42
C ARG A 106 -7.24 9.48 -7.15
N VAL A 107 -7.93 10.59 -6.87
CA VAL A 107 -7.87 11.27 -5.58
C VAL A 107 -9.19 10.97 -4.89
N GLU A 108 -9.11 10.46 -3.67
CA GLU A 108 -10.28 10.17 -2.84
C GLU A 108 -10.18 11.03 -1.59
N ASP A 109 -11.17 11.91 -1.39
CA ASP A 109 -11.27 12.77 -0.19
C ASP A 109 -12.02 12.04 0.95
N VAL A 110 -11.95 10.71 0.94
CA VAL A 110 -12.61 9.83 1.91
C VAL A 110 -11.66 9.62 3.08
N LEU A 111 -12.17 9.82 4.30
CA LEU A 111 -11.37 9.72 5.53
C LEU A 111 -10.09 10.58 5.42
N VAL A 112 -10.29 11.88 5.34
CA VAL A 112 -9.22 12.87 5.52
C VAL A 112 -9.22 13.34 6.97
N ARG A 113 -8.03 13.62 7.54
CA ARG A 113 -7.99 14.31 8.83
C ARG A 113 -8.66 15.67 8.67
N GLY A 114 -9.58 16.00 9.58
CA GLY A 114 -10.17 17.33 9.64
C GLY A 114 -9.09 18.39 9.93
N PRO A 115 -9.37 19.67 9.64
CA PRO A 115 -8.48 20.74 10.09
C PRO A 115 -8.36 20.70 11.62
N ASP A 116 -7.14 20.91 12.12
CA ASP A 116 -6.85 21.07 13.55
C ASP A 116 -7.57 22.29 14.14
#